data_AF-A0A482ZHV6-F1
#
_entry.id   AF-A0A482ZHV6-F1
#
_cell.length_a   1.000
_cell.length_b   1.000
_cell.length_c   1.000
_cell.angle_alpha   90.00
_cell.angle_beta   90.00
_cell.angle_gamma   90.00
#
_symmetry.space_group_name_H-M   'P 1'
#
loop_
_entity.id
_entity.type
_entity.pdbx_description
1 polymer ?
#
loop_
_entity_poly.entity_id
_entity_poly.type
_entity_poly.pdbx_seq_one_letter_code
_entity_poly.pdbx_strand_id
1 'polypeptide(L)'
;MRFHVILMLSWFWLEVNGDTCPAIYLRYAKQHTFCLPPKSSCTILRNTVTQSDKEVILREHNLLRSKIATGKETAYSMPKASNMLQMVWDDELAAVAQKHANQCTIKHDCKGCRRVKILASDRTCSRESHPLNLHNLHGLKQ
;
A
#
# COMPACT_ATOMS: atom_id res chain seq x y z
N MET A 1 -12.45 2.95 -63.73
CA MET A 1 -11.23 2.78 -62.90
C MET A 1 -11.19 3.97 -61.94
N ARG A 2 -11.46 3.72 -60.64
CA ARG A 2 -10.54 4.00 -59.50
C ARG A 2 -10.08 5.46 -59.51
N PHE A 3 -10.48 6.34 -58.58
CA PHE A 3 -10.13 6.30 -57.16
C PHE A 3 -11.17 7.08 -56.32
N HIS A 4 -12.16 6.37 -55.77
CA HIS A 4 -13.06 6.86 -54.72
C HIS A 4 -13.00 5.91 -53.50
N VAL A 5 -11.80 5.63 -53.01
CA VAL A 5 -11.52 4.98 -51.72
C VAL A 5 -10.09 5.42 -51.44
N ILE A 6 -9.80 6.35 -50.52
CA ILE A 6 -9.26 6.07 -49.18
C ILE A 6 -9.32 7.42 -48.41
N LEU A 7 -10.52 8.00 -48.27
CA LEU A 7 -10.80 9.12 -47.35
C LEU A 7 -11.24 8.59 -45.96
N MET A 8 -10.96 7.32 -45.66
CA MET A 8 -11.48 6.57 -44.50
C MET A 8 -10.49 5.53 -43.92
N LEU A 9 -9.16 5.70 -44.07
CA LEU A 9 -8.16 4.79 -43.44
C LEU A 9 -7.03 5.50 -42.69
N SER A 10 -7.31 6.65 -42.07
CA SER A 10 -6.42 7.20 -41.04
C SER A 10 -7.11 7.53 -39.72
N TRP A 11 -8.33 7.02 -39.54
CA TRP A 11 -8.99 6.90 -38.22
C TRP A 11 -8.83 5.47 -37.68
N PHE A 12 -7.79 4.76 -38.14
CA PHE A 12 -7.37 3.49 -37.59
C PHE A 12 -6.48 3.78 -36.37
N TRP A 13 -7.15 3.93 -35.24
CA TRP A 13 -6.67 3.73 -33.87
C TRP A 13 -5.51 4.63 -33.39
N LEU A 14 -5.87 5.80 -32.86
CA LEU A 14 -5.27 6.26 -31.62
C LEU A 14 -5.98 5.55 -30.45
N GLU A 15 -5.76 4.25 -30.30
CA GLU A 15 -5.90 3.61 -29.00
C GLU A 15 -4.52 3.53 -28.37
N VAL A 16 -4.05 4.70 -27.90
CA VAL A 16 -3.06 4.71 -26.82
C VAL A 16 -3.83 4.34 -25.56
N ASN A 17 -4.03 3.03 -25.33
CA ASN A 17 -4.36 2.52 -24.00
C ASN A 17 -3.09 2.64 -23.12
N GLY A 18 -2.65 3.87 -22.89
CA GLY A 18 -1.75 4.17 -21.81
C GLY A 18 -2.61 4.25 -20.57
N ASP A 19 -2.51 3.27 -19.66
CA ASP A 19 -3.19 3.28 -18.37
C ASP A 19 -3.03 4.66 -17.72
N THR A 20 -4.06 5.49 -17.81
CA THR A 20 -4.01 6.82 -17.24
C THR A 20 -3.96 6.69 -15.74
N CYS A 21 -2.95 7.31 -15.10
CA CYS A 21 -2.81 7.34 -13.66
C CYS A 21 -4.11 7.85 -13.00
N PRO A 22 -4.74 7.09 -12.08
CA PRO A 22 -5.97 7.53 -11.43
C PRO A 22 -5.78 8.86 -10.68
N ALA A 23 -6.68 9.81 -10.90
CA ALA A 23 -6.62 11.15 -10.31
C ALA A 23 -6.53 11.14 -8.77
N ILE A 24 -7.05 10.08 -8.12
CA ILE A 24 -6.97 9.90 -6.67
C ILE A 24 -5.54 9.82 -6.14
N TYR A 25 -4.59 9.33 -6.95
CA TYR A 25 -3.18 9.26 -6.57
C TYR A 25 -2.44 10.57 -6.88
N LEU A 26 -2.82 11.22 -7.99
CA LEU A 26 -2.26 12.52 -8.39
C LEU A 26 -2.56 13.63 -7.37
N ARG A 27 -3.67 13.51 -6.62
CA ARG A 27 -3.98 14.45 -5.52
C ARG A 27 -2.97 14.41 -4.37
N TYR A 28 -2.25 13.30 -4.20
CA TYR A 28 -1.25 13.14 -3.14
C TYR A 28 0.15 13.55 -3.59
N ALA A 29 0.54 13.17 -4.81
CA ALA A 29 1.81 13.52 -5.41
C ALA A 29 1.71 13.47 -6.94
N LYS A 30 2.34 14.43 -7.63
CA LYS A 30 2.44 14.43 -9.10
C LYS A 30 3.11 13.16 -9.64
N GLN A 31 4.10 12.64 -8.91
CA GLN A 31 4.81 11.39 -9.21
C GLN A 31 4.47 10.34 -8.15
N HIS A 32 3.20 9.97 -8.04
CA HIS A 32 2.77 8.94 -7.12
C HIS A 32 3.32 7.56 -7.53
N THR A 33 3.72 6.74 -6.55
CA THR A 33 4.36 5.44 -6.78
C THR A 33 3.49 4.51 -7.63
N PHE A 34 2.17 4.52 -7.42
CA PHE A 34 1.21 3.75 -8.23
C PHE A 34 1.34 4.00 -9.73
N CYS A 35 1.73 5.22 -10.10
CA CYS A 35 1.72 5.71 -11.49
C CYS A 35 3.09 5.60 -12.17
N LEU A 36 4.09 5.07 -11.46
CA LEU A 36 5.38 4.80 -12.04
C LEU A 36 5.32 3.52 -12.89
N PRO A 37 5.86 3.53 -14.12
CA PRO A 37 6.09 2.30 -14.87
C PRO A 37 7.18 1.46 -14.17
N PRO A 38 7.26 0.14 -14.42
CA PRO A 38 8.39 -0.67 -13.99
C PRO A 38 9.72 -0.08 -14.47
N LYS A 39 10.75 -0.13 -13.62
CA LYS A 39 12.05 0.43 -13.96
C LYS A 39 12.77 -0.47 -14.95
N SER A 40 13.11 0.08 -16.12
CA SER A 40 13.77 -0.67 -17.20
C SER A 40 15.14 -1.25 -16.85
N SER A 41 15.79 -0.74 -15.79
CA SER A 41 17.12 -1.20 -15.35
C SER A 41 17.11 -2.55 -14.64
N CYS A 42 15.95 -3.14 -14.36
CA CYS A 42 15.87 -4.45 -13.70
C CYS A 42 14.88 -5.37 -14.41
N THR A 43 15.22 -6.66 -14.40
CA THR A 43 14.34 -7.72 -14.88
C THR A 43 13.46 -8.20 -13.74
N ILE A 44 12.15 -8.01 -13.87
CA ILE A 44 11.17 -8.52 -12.92
C ILE A 44 10.94 -10.01 -13.23
N LEU A 45 11.38 -10.89 -12.33
CA LEU A 45 11.18 -12.33 -12.47
C LEU A 45 9.78 -12.76 -12.05
N ARG A 46 9.25 -12.16 -10.97
CA ARG A 46 7.89 -12.39 -10.43
C ARG A 46 7.39 -11.10 -9.79
N ASN A 47 6.11 -10.79 -9.95
CA ASN A 47 5.46 -9.58 -9.43
C ASN A 47 4.06 -9.85 -8.87
N THR A 48 3.75 -11.11 -8.62
CA THR A 48 2.45 -11.54 -8.10
C THR A 48 2.63 -12.09 -6.70
N VAL A 49 1.88 -11.54 -5.75
CA VAL A 49 1.68 -12.11 -4.42
C VAL A 49 0.46 -13.01 -4.50
N THR A 50 0.67 -14.33 -4.43
CA THR A 50 -0.41 -15.31 -4.54
C THR A 50 -1.32 -15.27 -3.31
N GLN A 51 -2.50 -15.87 -3.41
CA GLN A 51 -3.42 -15.95 -2.27
C GLN A 51 -2.78 -16.66 -1.06
N SER A 52 -2.02 -17.73 -1.29
CA SER A 52 -1.25 -18.41 -0.25
C SER A 52 -0.17 -17.51 0.37
N ASP A 53 0.50 -16.68 -0.43
CA ASP A 53 1.48 -15.72 0.09
C ASP A 53 0.80 -14.68 0.98
N LYS A 54 -0.35 -14.14 0.56
CA LYS A 54 -1.15 -13.19 1.37
C LYS A 54 -1.51 -13.79 2.73
N GLU A 55 -1.95 -15.04 2.75
CA GLU A 55 -2.32 -15.76 3.97
C GLU A 55 -1.14 -15.98 4.92
N VAL A 56 0.03 -16.36 4.38
CA VAL A 56 1.26 -16.50 5.18
C VAL A 56 1.68 -15.15 5.74
N ILE A 57 1.74 -14.11 4.91
CA ILE A 57 2.12 -12.75 5.33
C ILE A 57 1.21 -12.27 6.48
N LEU A 58 -0.12 -12.35 6.31
CA LEU A 58 -1.06 -11.92 7.35
C LEU A 58 -0.96 -12.75 8.62
N ARG A 59 -0.84 -14.07 8.50
CA ARG A 59 -0.73 -14.98 9.65
C ARG A 59 0.49 -14.65 10.49
N GLU A 60 1.66 -14.55 9.87
CA GLU A 60 2.91 -14.29 10.59
C GLU A 60 2.91 -12.90 11.26
N HIS A 61 2.43 -11.86 10.56
CA HIS A 61 2.30 -10.53 11.17
C HIS A 61 1.34 -10.54 12.36
N ASN A 62 0.18 -11.20 12.23
CA ASN A 62 -0.82 -11.26 13.30
C ASN A 62 -0.37 -12.12 14.49
N LEU A 63 0.35 -13.21 14.24
CA LEU A 63 0.94 -14.04 15.29
C LEU A 63 1.94 -13.23 16.13
N LEU A 64 2.86 -12.51 15.48
CA LEU A 64 3.84 -11.67 16.15
C LEU A 64 3.18 -10.50 16.89
N ARG A 65 2.23 -9.81 16.26
CA ARG A 65 1.45 -8.72 16.88
C ARG A 65 0.70 -9.21 18.12
N SER A 66 0.08 -10.38 18.06
CA SER A 66 -0.61 -11.02 19.19
C SER A 66 0.35 -11.40 20.31
N LYS A 67 1.52 -11.94 19.96
CA LYS A 67 2.58 -12.28 20.94
C LYS A 67 3.04 -11.05 21.72
N ILE A 68 3.29 -9.93 21.02
CA ILE A 68 3.62 -8.64 21.66
C ILE A 68 2.44 -8.12 22.49
N ALA A 69 1.24 -8.10 21.92
CA ALA A 69 0.04 -7.57 22.57
C ALA A 69 -0.38 -8.32 23.83
N THR A 70 -0.01 -9.60 23.95
CA THR A 70 -0.29 -10.41 25.14
C THR A 70 0.87 -10.46 26.13
N GLY A 71 1.98 -9.77 25.86
CA GLY A 71 3.18 -9.78 26.70
C GLY A 71 3.93 -11.11 26.68
N LYS A 72 3.70 -11.94 25.65
CA LYS A 72 4.37 -13.24 25.47
C LYS A 72 5.70 -13.11 24.71
N GLU A 73 6.05 -11.91 24.25
CA GLU A 73 7.36 -11.62 23.67
C GLU A 73 8.36 -11.24 24.78
N THR A 74 9.23 -12.18 25.15
CA THR A 74 10.17 -12.04 26.26
C THR A 74 11.58 -11.64 25.82
N ALA A 75 11.90 -11.72 24.53
CA ALA A 75 13.27 -11.47 24.05
C ALA A 75 13.68 -10.00 24.16
N TYR A 76 12.72 -9.08 24.11
CA TYR A 76 12.99 -7.63 23.98
C TYR A 76 12.28 -6.74 25.02
N SER A 77 11.78 -7.30 26.12
CA SER A 77 11.06 -6.55 27.18
C SER A 77 10.03 -5.56 26.65
N MET A 78 9.27 -5.99 25.63
CA MET A 78 8.26 -5.15 24.98
C MET A 78 7.02 -5.06 25.88
N PRO A 79 6.47 -3.85 26.08
CA PRO A 79 5.27 -3.71 26.90
C PRO A 79 4.06 -4.36 26.22
N LYS A 80 3.13 -4.83 27.03
CA LYS A 80 1.81 -5.30 26.57
C LYS A 80 1.08 -4.15 25.86
N ALA A 81 0.50 -4.41 24.71
CA ALA A 81 -0.34 -3.44 24.00
C ALA A 81 -1.79 -3.49 24.49
N SER A 82 -2.42 -2.32 24.67
CA SER A 82 -3.83 -2.21 25.09
C SER A 82 -4.82 -2.28 23.93
N ASN A 83 -4.40 -1.96 22.70
CA ASN A 83 -5.29 -1.88 21.54
C ASN A 83 -4.60 -2.32 20.22
N MET A 84 -3.98 -3.50 20.21
CA MET A 84 -3.32 -4.02 19.02
C MET A 84 -4.28 -4.86 18.17
N LEU A 85 -4.89 -4.24 17.16
CA LEU A 85 -5.85 -4.91 16.28
C LEU A 85 -5.18 -5.89 15.29
N GLN A 86 -5.95 -6.88 14.87
CA GLN A 86 -5.56 -7.81 13.80
C GLN A 86 -5.46 -7.06 12.46
N MET A 87 -4.38 -7.31 11.72
CA MET A 87 -4.20 -6.81 10.36
C MET A 87 -5.05 -7.61 9.38
N VAL A 88 -5.61 -6.89 8.41
CA VAL A 88 -6.31 -7.44 7.24
C VAL A 88 -5.55 -7.07 5.98
N TRP A 89 -5.75 -7.84 4.92
CA TRP A 89 -5.16 -7.54 3.62
C TRP A 89 -5.88 -6.36 2.97
N ASP A 90 -5.12 -5.45 2.36
CA ASP A 90 -5.65 -4.33 1.59
C ASP A 90 -5.02 -4.34 0.19
N ASP A 91 -5.85 -4.54 -0.84
CA ASP A 91 -5.38 -4.67 -2.22
C ASP A 91 -4.88 -3.34 -2.81
N GLU A 92 -5.35 -2.19 -2.32
CA GLU A 92 -4.85 -0.87 -2.76
C GLU A 92 -3.40 -0.68 -2.29
N LEU A 93 -3.14 -0.95 -1.01
CA LEU A 93 -1.81 -0.91 -0.41
C LEU A 93 -0.86 -1.91 -1.08
N ALA A 94 -1.33 -3.13 -1.34
CA ALA A 94 -0.55 -4.14 -2.04
C ALA A 94 -0.17 -3.70 -3.46
N ALA A 95 -1.11 -3.08 -4.20
CA ALA A 95 -0.84 -2.61 -5.56
C ALA A 95 0.19 -1.46 -5.57
N VAL A 96 0.10 -0.51 -4.64
CA VAL A 96 1.11 0.55 -4.49
C VAL A 96 2.47 -0.03 -4.11
N ALA A 97 2.50 -0.98 -3.18
CA ALA A 97 3.73 -1.66 -2.76
C ALA A 97 4.39 -2.44 -3.92
N GLN A 98 3.59 -3.12 -4.76
CA GLN A 98 4.12 -3.80 -5.94
C GLN A 98 4.68 -2.82 -6.96
N LYS A 99 4.02 -1.67 -7.20
CA LYS A 99 4.55 -0.61 -8.07
C LYS A 99 5.87 -0.04 -7.54
N HIS A 100 6.03 0.06 -6.23
CA HIS A 100 7.30 0.40 -5.58
C HIS A 100 8.38 -0.67 -5.80
N ALA A 101 8.06 -1.95 -5.57
CA ALA A 101 8.98 -3.07 -5.75
C ALA A 101 9.48 -3.16 -7.20
N ASN A 102 8.61 -2.85 -8.18
CA ASN A 102 8.96 -2.78 -9.60
C ASN A 102 9.97 -1.67 -9.94
N GLN A 103 10.31 -0.79 -8.99
CA GLN A 103 11.40 0.19 -9.14
C GLN A 103 12.78 -0.37 -8.78
N CYS A 104 12.84 -1.59 -8.23
CA CYS A 104 14.07 -2.32 -7.90
C CYS A 104 15.10 -1.47 -7.16
N THR A 105 14.64 -0.60 -6.25
CA THR A 105 15.51 0.29 -5.49
C THR A 105 15.21 0.09 -4.01
N ILE A 106 16.21 -0.32 -3.24
CA ILE A 106 16.08 -0.55 -1.80
C ILE A 106 16.15 0.79 -1.07
N LYS A 107 15.05 1.55 -1.13
CA LYS A 107 14.86 2.81 -0.40
C LYS A 107 13.37 3.09 -0.28
N HIS A 108 12.97 3.81 0.77
CA HIS A 108 11.60 4.30 0.84
C HIS A 108 11.31 5.28 -0.31
N ASP A 109 10.12 5.16 -0.87
CA ASP A 109 9.50 6.23 -1.65
C ASP A 109 9.06 7.39 -0.76
N CYS A 110 8.70 8.50 -1.40
CA CYS A 110 8.34 9.71 -0.67
C CYS A 110 7.02 9.51 0.12
N LYS A 111 6.86 10.24 1.24
CA LYS A 111 5.67 10.11 2.10
C LYS A 111 4.34 10.31 1.35
N GLY A 112 4.28 11.27 0.43
CA GLY A 112 3.09 11.53 -0.41
C GLY A 112 2.91 10.51 -1.54
N CYS A 113 4.00 9.89 -2.00
CA CYS A 113 4.04 8.99 -3.15
C CYS A 113 3.42 7.61 -2.85
N ARG A 114 3.31 7.24 -1.57
CA ARG A 114 2.78 5.95 -1.11
C ARG A 114 1.39 6.02 -0.47
N ARG A 115 0.72 7.18 -0.55
CA ARG A 115 -0.55 7.38 0.15
C ARG A 115 -1.66 6.63 -0.59
N VAL A 116 -2.35 5.75 0.14
CA VAL A 116 -3.57 5.08 -0.31
C VAL A 116 -4.81 5.78 0.24
N LYS A 117 -5.98 5.52 -0.35
CA LYS A 117 -7.27 6.11 0.07
C LYS A 117 -7.57 5.80 1.53
N ILE A 118 -7.49 4.53 1.93
CA ILE A 118 -7.92 4.07 3.26
C ILE A 118 -7.08 4.69 4.39
N LEU A 119 -5.75 4.68 4.25
CA LEU A 119 -4.81 5.25 5.23
C LEU A 119 -4.75 6.78 5.20
N ALA A 120 -5.21 7.42 4.12
CA ALA A 120 -5.31 8.87 4.06
C ALA A 120 -6.60 9.40 4.70
N SER A 121 -7.69 8.62 4.68
CA SER A 121 -8.92 8.95 5.39
C SER A 121 -8.84 8.66 6.89
N ASP A 122 -8.01 7.69 7.28
CA ASP A 122 -7.83 7.33 8.68
C ASP A 122 -6.87 8.31 9.39
N ARG A 123 -7.45 9.29 10.10
CA ARG A 123 -6.72 10.30 10.87
C ARG A 123 -6.21 9.77 12.22
N THR A 124 -6.51 8.53 12.59
CA THR A 124 -6.22 8.01 13.94
C THR A 124 -4.73 7.91 14.23
N CYS A 125 -3.90 7.51 13.26
CA CYS A 125 -2.46 7.31 13.52
C CYS A 125 -1.61 8.60 13.46
N SER A 126 -2.19 9.76 13.09
CA SER A 126 -1.44 11.02 12.93
C SER A 126 -1.66 12.06 14.04
N ARG A 127 -2.47 11.77 15.08
CA ARG A 127 -2.80 12.77 16.13
C ARG A 127 -2.65 12.34 17.59
N GLU A 128 -2.33 11.10 17.90
CA GLU A 128 -2.17 10.66 19.31
C GLU A 128 -0.70 10.51 19.74
N SER A 129 0.08 11.57 19.56
CA SER A 129 1.32 11.77 20.34
C SER A 129 1.11 12.78 21.47
N HIS A 130 -0.12 12.87 22.00
CA HIS A 130 -0.34 13.53 23.29
C HIS A 130 0.04 12.53 24.39
N PRO A 131 0.90 12.91 25.35
CA PRO A 131 1.27 12.01 26.44
C PRO A 131 0.03 11.71 27.27
N LEU A 132 -0.42 10.45 27.25
CA LEU A 132 -1.45 9.98 28.17
C LEU A 132 -0.86 10.09 29.60
N ASN A 133 -1.40 11.04 30.36
CA ASN A 133 -1.09 11.20 31.77
C ASN A 133 -1.62 9.96 32.52
N LEU A 134 -0.70 9.22 33.14
CA LEU A 134 -0.89 7.88 33.68
C LEU A 134 -1.61 7.86 35.04
N HIS A 135 -2.76 8.54 35.17
CA HIS A 135 -3.45 8.64 36.46
C HIS A 135 -4.92 8.18 36.52
N ASN A 136 -5.59 7.83 35.41
CA ASN A 136 -7.04 7.56 35.47
C ASN A 136 -7.53 6.30 34.70
N LEU A 137 -6.88 5.15 34.85
CA LEU A 137 -7.39 3.87 34.31
C LEU A 137 -7.87 2.87 35.37
N HIS A 138 -8.52 3.37 36.42
CA HIS A 138 -9.30 2.55 37.38
C HIS A 138 -10.78 2.36 36.97
N GLY A 139 -11.11 2.46 35.67
CA GLY A 139 -12.50 2.69 35.25
C GLY A 139 -13.16 1.72 34.27
N LEU A 140 -12.45 0.85 33.54
CA LEU A 140 -13.10 0.02 32.52
C LEU A 140 -12.56 -1.42 32.54
N LYS A 141 -12.87 -2.11 33.65
CA LYS A 141 -13.08 -3.56 33.64
C LYS A 141 -14.53 -3.83 33.26
N GLN A 142 -14.73 -4.41 32.09
CA GLN A 142 -15.67 -5.50 31.82
C GLN A 142 -15.29 -6.11 30.47
#